data_AF-A0A520U603-F1
#
_entry.id   AF-A0A520U603-F1
#
_cell.length_a   1.000
_cell.length_b   1.000
_cell.length_c   1.000
_cell.angle_alpha   90.00
_cell.angle_beta   90.00
_cell.angle_gamma   90.00
#
_symmetry.space_group_name_H-M   'P 1'
#
loop_
_entity.id
_entity.type
_entity.pdbx_description
1 polymer ?
#
loop_
_entity_poly.entity_id
_entity_poly.type
_entity_poly.pdbx_seq_one_letter_code
_entity_poly.pdbx_strand_id
1 'polypeptide(L)' 'MAKESLLDRLRSKSTDVLDEEGKLRKELLELKIKHSSGQLKETHKIREIRRSIAQLKTLNKEQKVQELEEKNDG' A
#
# COMPACT_ATOMS: atom_id res chain seq x y z
N MET A 1 6.81 12.16 -23.12
CA MET A 1 5.95 12.36 -21.93
C MET A 1 6.70 11.80 -20.74
N ALA A 2 7.04 12.64 -19.76
CA ALA A 2 7.87 12.25 -18.62
C ALA A 2 7.15 11.16 -17.83
N LYS A 3 7.89 10.10 -17.51
CA LYS A 3 7.41 8.96 -16.72
C LYS A 3 7.16 9.49 -15.30
N GLU A 4 5.90 9.86 -15.00
CA GLU A 4 5.48 10.27 -13.65
C GLU A 4 6.08 9.31 -12.63
N SER A 5 6.79 9.86 -11.65
CA SER A 5 7.37 9.03 -10.62
C SER A 5 6.24 8.44 -9.78
N LEU A 6 6.44 7.23 -9.27
CA LEU A 6 5.48 6.54 -8.40
C LEU A 6 5.11 7.42 -7.17
N LEU A 7 6.03 8.31 -6.78
CA LEU A 7 5.86 9.33 -5.75
C LEU A 7 4.85 10.42 -6.12
N ASP A 8 4.81 10.87 -7.38
CA ASP A 8 3.88 11.91 -7.84
C ASP A 8 2.42 11.41 -7.84
N ARG A 9 2.23 10.13 -8.17
CA ARG A 9 0.91 9.48 -8.10
C ARG A 9 0.41 9.27 -6.68
N LEU A 10 1.31 8.93 -5.75
CA LEU A 10 0.97 8.74 -4.35
C LEU A 10 0.64 10.07 -3.65
N ARG A 11 1.28 11.19 -4.05
CA ARG A 11 1.03 12.50 -3.46
C ARG A 11 -0.28 13.16 -3.90
N SER A 12 -0.72 12.92 -5.15
CA SER A 12 -1.93 13.57 -5.68
C SER A 12 -3.26 12.91 -5.28
N LYS A 13 -3.23 11.67 -4.76
CA LYS A 13 -4.43 10.86 -4.49
C LYS A 13 -4.50 10.39 -3.04
N SER A 14 -4.45 11.31 -2.08
CA SER A 14 -4.62 11.01 -0.65
C SER A 14 -5.93 10.24 -0.34
N THR A 15 -6.97 10.41 -1.16
CA THR A 15 -8.24 9.67 -1.07
C THR A 15 -8.19 8.22 -1.60
N ASP A 16 -7.22 7.83 -2.43
CA ASP A 16 -7.12 6.45 -2.97
C ASP A 16 -6.35 5.48 -2.06
N VAL A 17 -5.64 5.98 -1.05
CA VAL A 17 -4.73 5.14 -0.24
C VAL A 17 -5.49 4.03 0.51
N LEU A 18 -6.71 4.31 0.98
CA LEU A 18 -7.57 3.31 1.63
C LEU A 18 -8.10 2.27 0.63
N ASP A 19 -8.39 2.68 -0.60
CA ASP A 19 -8.87 1.79 -1.66
C ASP A 19 -7.75 0.84 -2.13
N GLU A 20 -6.54 1.37 -2.29
CA GLU A 20 -5.35 0.59 -2.63
C GLU A 20 -4.95 -0.41 -1.52
N GLU A 21 -5.06 -0.03 -0.23
CA GLU A 21 -4.86 -0.99 0.86
C GLU A 21 -5.91 -2.12 0.81
N GLY A 22 -7.17 -1.78 0.51
CA GLY A 22 -8.25 -2.73 0.34
C GLY A 22 -7.97 -3.76 -0.76
N LYS A 23 -7.52 -3.28 -1.93
CA LYS A 23 -7.12 -4.14 -3.06
C LYS A 23 -5.98 -5.09 -2.69
N LEU A 24 -4.92 -4.59 -2.08
CA LEU A 24 -3.78 -5.40 -1.65
C LEU A 24 -4.17 -6.45 -0.60
N ARG A 25 -5.07 -6.13 0.34
CA ARG A 25 -5.58 -7.09 1.33
C ARG A 25 -6.43 -8.18 0.69
N LYS A 26 -7.25 -7.84 -0.31
CA LYS A 26 -8.04 -8.82 -1.08
C LYS A 26 -7.13 -9.77 -1.85
N GLU A 27 -6.14 -9.24 -2.55
CA GLU A 27 -5.15 -10.04 -3.28
C GLU A 27 -4.36 -10.96 -2.33
N LEU A 28 -3.96 -10.45 -1.16
CA LEU A 28 -3.31 -11.26 -0.12
C LEU A 28 -4.19 -12.42 0.36
N LEU A 29 -5.50 -12.20 0.52
CA LEU A 29 -6.44 -13.24 0.92
C LEU A 29 -6.54 -14.33 -0.15
N GLU A 30 -6.67 -13.94 -1.42
CA GLU A 30 -6.70 -14.87 -2.54
C GLU A 30 -5.41 -15.70 -2.64
N LEU A 31 -4.24 -15.06 -2.47
CA LEU A 31 -2.95 -15.77 -2.45
C LEU A 31 -2.85 -16.73 -1.26
N LYS A 32 -3.34 -16.36 -0.08
CA LYS A 32 -3.34 -17.26 1.09
C LYS A 32 -4.23 -18.46 0.87
N ILE A 33 -5.41 -18.29 0.26
CA ILE A 33 -6.31 -19.39 -0.10
C ILE A 33 -5.62 -20.34 -1.08
N LYS A 34 -5.02 -19.79 -2.16
CA LYS A 34 -4.25 -20.57 -3.14
C LYS A 34 -3.03 -21.28 -2.52
N HIS A 35 -2.39 -20.65 -1.54
CA HIS A 35 -1.27 -21.24 -0.82
C HIS A 35 -1.73 -22.40 0.07
N SER A 36 -2.82 -22.22 0.83
CA SER A 36 -3.38 -23.30 1.64
C SER A 36 -3.91 -24.48 0.82
N SER A 37 -4.37 -24.24 -0.41
CA SER A 37 -4.79 -25.31 -1.33
C SER A 37 -3.61 -26.00 -2.03
N GLY A 38 -2.37 -25.54 -1.82
CA GLY A 38 -1.17 -26.07 -2.48
C GLY A 38 -1.05 -25.71 -3.97
N GLN A 39 -1.92 -24.83 -4.49
CA GLN A 39 -1.95 -24.45 -5.91
C GLN A 39 -1.10 -23.21 -6.23
N LEU A 40 -0.53 -22.55 -5.21
CA LEU A 40 0.27 -21.36 -5.40
C LEU A 40 1.70 -21.69 -5.84
N LYS A 41 2.01 -21.44 -7.12
CA LYS A 41 3.36 -21.59 -7.68
C LYS A 41 4.33 -20.47 -7.26
N GLU A 42 3.81 -19.26 -7.04
CA GLU A 42 4.60 -18.06 -6.78
C GLU A 42 4.47 -17.60 -5.32
N THR A 43 5.02 -18.38 -4.40
CA THR A 43 4.89 -18.12 -2.95
C THR A 43 5.54 -16.80 -2.50
N HIS A 44 6.54 -16.30 -3.25
CA HIS A 44 7.19 -15.01 -3.02
C HIS A 44 6.21 -13.82 -3.11
N LYS A 45 5.15 -13.92 -3.92
CA LYS A 45 4.14 -12.86 -4.07
C LYS A 45 3.44 -12.51 -2.75
N ILE A 46 3.26 -13.48 -1.86
CA ILE A 46 2.70 -13.22 -0.53
C ILE A 46 3.61 -12.25 0.25
N ARG A 47 4.94 -12.43 0.17
CA ARG A 47 5.90 -11.57 0.84
C ARG A 47 5.93 -10.17 0.22
N GLU A 48 5.85 -10.08 -1.10
CA GLU A 48 5.80 -8.80 -1.82
C GLU A 48 4.57 -7.99 -1.45
N ILE A 49 3.37 -8.58 -1.50
CA ILE A 49 2.13 -7.88 -1.13
C ILE A 49 2.17 -7.42 0.33
N ARG A 50 2.67 -8.25 1.26
CA ARG A 50 2.84 -7.84 2.66
C ARG A 50 3.77 -6.62 2.80
N ARG A 51 4.83 -6.54 1.99
CA ARG A 51 5.75 -5.40 1.98
C ARG A 51 5.07 -4.16 1.41
N SER A 52 4.31 -4.29 0.33
CA SER A 52 3.55 -3.17 -0.25
C SER A 52 2.54 -2.58 0.74
N ILE A 53 1.80 -3.43 1.47
CA ILE A 53 0.88 -2.99 2.53
C ILE A 53 1.64 -2.24 3.63
N ALA A 54 2.80 -2.74 4.06
CA ALA A 54 3.61 -2.09 5.09
C ALA A 54 4.10 -0.71 4.64
N GLN A 55 4.60 -0.60 3.40
CA GLN A 55 5.05 0.67 2.82
C GLN A 55 3.90 1.69 2.72
N LEU A 56 2.74 1.26 2.25
CA LEU A 56 1.56 2.11 2.15
C LEU A 56 1.11 2.65 3.52
N LYS A 57 1.14 1.80 4.56
CA LYS A 57 0.88 2.24 5.94
C LYS A 57 1.91 3.23 6.46
N THR A 58 3.18 3.04 6.15
CA THR A 58 4.25 3.97 6.54
C THR A 58 4.02 5.34 5.91
N LEU A 59 3.74 5.39 4.60
CA LEU A 59 3.46 6.65 3.90
C LEU A 59 2.24 7.38 4.48
N ASN A 60 1.15 6.65 4.76
CA ASN A 60 -0.03 7.23 5.38
C ASN A 60 0.29 7.81 6.77
N LYS A 61 1.10 7.09 7.56
CA LYS A 61 1.56 7.57 8.86
C LYS A 61 2.43 8.82 8.73
N GLU A 62 3.36 8.86 7.79
CA GLU A 62 4.22 10.02 7.52
C GLU A 62 3.39 11.24 7.13
N GLN A 63 2.42 11.09 6.21
CA GLN A 63 1.49 12.15 5.83
C GLN A 63 0.69 12.66 7.04
N LYS A 64 0.19 11.75 7.88
CA LYS A 64 -0.56 12.13 9.07
C LYS A 64 0.29 12.85 10.12
N VAL A 65 1.56 12.45 10.28
CA VAL A 65 2.50 13.17 11.17
C VAL A 65 2.76 14.57 10.64
N GLN A 66 2.99 14.72 9.34
CA GLN A 66 3.20 16.01 8.71
C GLN A 66 1.98 16.95 8.84
N GLU A 67 0.76 16.43 8.62
CA GLU A 67 -0.48 17.18 8.85
C GLU A 67 -0.68 17.60 10.32
N LEU A 68 -0.15 16.84 11.28
CA LEU A 68 -0.25 17.17 12.70
C LEU A 68 0.77 18.23 13.09
N GLU A 69 1.99 18.19 12.52
CA GLU A 69 3.00 19.23 12.71
C GLU A 69 2.51 20.58 12.15
N GLU A 70 1.94 20.60 10.94
CA GLU A 70 1.37 21.81 10.32
C GLU A 70 0.20 22.43 11.11
N LYS A 71 -0.51 21.67 11.95
CA LYS A 71 -1.63 22.15 12.78
C LYS A 71 -1.23 22.68 14.15
N ASN A 72 -0.02 22.37 14.64
CA ASN A 72 0.45 22.84 15.95
C ASN A 72 1.24 24.16 15.86
N ASP A 73 1.63 24.57 14.65
CA ASP A 73 2.41 25.80 14.38
C ASP A 73 1.54 27.02 13.99
N GLY A 74 0.20 26.94 14.17
CA GLY A 74 -0.76 28.02 13.89
C GLY A 74 -1.63 28.38 15.10
#